data_AF-A0A521G5L2-F1
#
_entry.id   AF-A0A521G5L2-F1
#
_cell.length_a   1.000
_cell.length_b   1.000
_cell.length_c   1.000
_cell.angle_alpha   90.00
_cell.angle_beta   90.00
_cell.angle_gamma   90.00
#
_symmetry.space_group_name_H-M   'P 1'
#
loop_
_entity.id
_entity.type
_entity.pdbx_description
1 polymer ?
#
loop_
_entity_poly.entity_id
_entity_poly.type
_entity_poly.pdbx_seq_one_letter_code
_entity_poly.pdbx_strand_id
1 'polypeptide(L)'
;MRVFLGPNNTKLPVELVTAMQGLGSRAEYIVLETPGSNALDFHIAYYLGALAAADPAGYFHIISKDTGFDPLIRHLRGRKTFAARLCINRRNAML
;
A
#
# COMPACT_ATOMS: atom_id res chain seq x y z
N MET A 1 -3.59 7.77 -1.69
CA MET A 1 -3.64 6.54 -0.88
C MET A 1 -4.32 5.46 -1.70
N ARG A 2 -3.70 4.29 -1.82
CA ARG A 2 -4.30 3.16 -2.53
C ARG A 2 -4.50 2.03 -1.54
N VAL A 3 -5.69 1.45 -1.50
CA VAL A 3 -6.02 0.30 -0.67
C VAL A 3 -6.29 -0.87 -1.59
N PHE A 4 -5.43 -1.87 -1.53
CA PHE A 4 -5.55 -3.07 -2.34
C PHE A 4 -6.43 -4.09 -1.65
N LEU A 5 -7.45 -4.58 -2.36
CA LEU A 5 -8.46 -5.50 -1.86
C LEU A 5 -8.32 -6.82 -2.61
N GLY A 6 -8.08 -7.91 -1.87
CA GLY A 6 -8.10 -9.24 -2.45
C GLY A 6 -9.53 -9.65 -2.84
N PRO A 7 -9.69 -10.68 -3.69
CA PRO A 7 -10.99 -11.13 -4.18
C PRO A 7 -11.96 -11.57 -3.07
N ASN A 8 -11.42 -11.93 -1.89
CA ASN A 8 -12.21 -12.35 -0.73
C ASN A 8 -12.59 -11.19 0.21
N ASN A 9 -12.15 -9.96 -0.05
CA ASN A 9 -12.49 -8.79 0.76
C ASN A 9 -13.89 -8.25 0.42
N THR A 10 -14.93 -9.03 0.76
CA THR A 10 -16.34 -8.68 0.49
C THR A 10 -16.96 -7.70 1.48
N LYS A 11 -16.27 -7.42 2.59
CA LYS A 11 -16.69 -6.48 3.63
C LYS A 11 -15.50 -5.65 4.10
N LEU A 12 -15.72 -4.36 4.34
CA LEU A 12 -14.73 -3.42 4.85
C LEU A 12 -15.20 -2.82 6.19
N PRO A 13 -14.28 -2.55 7.14
CA PRO A 13 -14.62 -1.82 8.35
C PRO A 13 -15.15 -0.43 8.02
N VAL A 14 -16.20 0.01 8.72
CA VAL A 14 -16.81 1.34 8.53
C VAL A 14 -15.77 2.45 8.70
N GLU A 15 -14.90 2.35 9.71
CA GLU A 15 -13.82 3.32 9.95
C GLU A 15 -12.91 3.51 8.73
N LEU A 16 -12.56 2.42 8.03
CA LEU A 16 -11.73 2.47 6.82
C LEU A 16 -12.48 3.18 5.69
N VAL A 17 -13.76 2.86 5.49
CA VAL A 17 -14.58 3.45 4.43
C VAL A 17 -14.79 4.94 4.68
N THR A 18 -15.14 5.34 5.90
CA THR A 18 -15.30 6.75 6.29
C THR A 18 -14.00 7.53 6.10
N ALA A 19 -12.85 6.97 6.51
CA ALA A 19 -11.55 7.62 6.31
C ALA A 19 -11.20 7.78 4.82
N MET A 20 -11.45 6.75 4.01
CA MET A 20 -11.22 6.79 2.55
C MET A 20 -12.13 7.80 1.86
N GLN A 21 -13.41 7.89 2.26
CA GLN A 21 -14.33 8.91 1.75
C GLN A 21 -13.85 10.33 2.08
N GLY A 22 -13.36 10.57 3.30
CA GLY A 22 -12.81 11.86 3.71
C GLY A 22 -11.56 12.29 2.92
N LEU A 23 -10.83 11.35 2.31
CA LEU A 23 -9.69 11.65 1.44
C LEU A 23 -10.10 12.10 0.03
N GLY A 24 -11.35 11.85 -0.39
CA GLY A 24 -11.88 12.20 -1.71
C GLY A 24 -11.06 11.60 -2.84
N SER A 25 -10.78 12.40 -3.88
CA SER A 25 -10.00 11.97 -5.07
C SER A 25 -8.56 11.55 -4.78
N ARG A 26 -8.06 11.78 -3.56
CA ARG A 26 -6.73 11.35 -3.13
C ARG A 26 -6.69 9.89 -2.68
N ALA A 27 -7.83 9.21 -2.64
CA ALA A 27 -7.94 7.83 -2.20
C ALA A 27 -8.66 6.96 -3.24
N GLU A 28 -8.21 5.72 -3.36
CA GLU A 28 -8.74 4.75 -4.31
C GLU A 28 -8.67 3.33 -3.74
N TYR A 29 -9.70 2.54 -4.01
CA TYR A 29 -9.69 1.09 -3.79
C TYR A 29 -9.28 0.39 -5.08
N ILE A 30 -8.31 -0.50 -4.98
CA ILE A 30 -7.85 -1.33 -6.10
C ILE A 30 -8.27 -2.76 -5.81
N VAL A 31 -9.27 -3.25 -6.54
CA VAL A 31 -9.79 -4.62 -6.37
C VAL A 31 -9.03 -5.56 -7.29
N LEU A 32 -8.51 -6.64 -6.72
CA LEU A 32 -7.87 -7.70 -7.48
C LEU A 32 -8.94 -8.68 -7.97
N GLU A 33 -8.99 -8.91 -9.29
CA GLU A 33 -10.00 -9.75 -9.94
C GLU A 33 -9.77 -11.24 -9.70
N THR A 34 -8.50 -11.67 -9.64
CA THR A 34 -8.13 -13.08 -9.55
C THR A 34 -7.34 -13.39 -8.28
N PRO A 35 -7.63 -14.54 -7.62
CA PRO A 35 -6.79 -15.03 -6.55
C PRO A 35 -5.48 -15.57 -7.13
N GLY A 36 -4.38 -15.35 -6.41
CA GLY A 36 -3.09 -15.91 -6.76
C GLY A 36 -2.11 -15.77 -5.62
N SER A 37 -1.19 -16.73 -5.50
CA SER A 37 -0.08 -16.61 -4.56
C SER A 37 0.68 -15.31 -4.85
N ASN A 38 0.85 -14.46 -3.85
CA ASN A 38 1.53 -13.16 -3.94
C ASN A 38 0.90 -12.15 -4.94
N ALA A 39 -0.33 -12.37 -5.42
CA ALA A 39 -0.96 -11.48 -6.40
C ALA A 39 -1.07 -10.04 -5.85
N LEU A 40 -1.37 -9.90 -4.56
CA LEU A 40 -1.43 -8.62 -3.86
C LEU A 40 -0.09 -7.89 -3.89
N ASP A 41 0.99 -8.61 -3.60
CA ASP A 41 2.33 -8.05 -3.47
C ASP A 41 2.87 -7.57 -4.82
N PHE A 42 2.58 -8.30 -5.90
CA PHE A 42 2.94 -7.88 -7.24
C PHE A 42 2.18 -6.62 -7.70
N HIS A 43 0.90 -6.49 -7.34
CA HIS A 43 0.16 -5.25 -7.62
C HIS A 43 0.78 -4.07 -6.87
N ILE A 44 1.06 -4.25 -5.57
CA ILE A 44 1.70 -3.21 -4.76
C ILE A 44 3.06 -2.81 -5.35
N ALA A 45 3.89 -3.78 -5.74
CA ALA A 45 5.20 -3.55 -6.34
C ALA A 45 5.09 -2.81 -7.69
N TYR A 46 4.14 -3.19 -8.55
CA TYR A 46 3.88 -2.52 -9.82
C TYR A 46 3.52 -1.04 -9.61
N TYR A 47 2.52 -0.76 -8.76
CA TYR A 47 2.08 0.61 -8.50
C TYR A 47 3.17 1.44 -7.83
N LEU A 48 3.93 0.86 -6.91
CA LEU A 48 5.05 1.55 -6.29
C LEU A 48 6.13 1.93 -7.32
N GLY A 49 6.47 1.02 -8.24
CA GLY A 49 7.39 1.31 -9.34
C GLY A 49 6.87 2.42 -10.26
N ALA A 50 5.60 2.35 -10.65
CA ALA A 50 4.97 3.37 -11.51
C ALA A 50 4.96 4.75 -10.83
N LEU A 51 4.63 4.81 -9.54
CA LEU A 51 4.63 6.05 -8.76
C LEU A 51 6.03 6.62 -8.57
N ALA A 52 7.02 5.76 -8.27
CA ALA A 52 8.40 6.18 -8.14
C ALA A 52 8.99 6.70 -9.46
N ALA A 53 8.55 6.16 -10.60
CA ALA A 53 8.93 6.68 -11.91
C ALA A 53 8.29 8.05 -12.21
N ALA A 54 7.02 8.23 -11.82
CA ALA A 54 6.28 9.48 -12.03
C ALA A 54 6.72 10.60 -11.06
N ASP A 55 7.10 10.26 -9.85
CA ASP A 55 7.61 11.18 -8.83
C ASP A 55 8.91 10.66 -8.19
N PRO A 56 10.07 10.92 -8.84
CA PRO A 56 11.36 10.43 -8.36
C PRO A 56 11.79 11.01 -7.00
N ALA A 57 11.23 12.16 -6.60
CA ALA A 57 11.50 12.80 -5.31
C ALA A 57 10.51 12.37 -4.21
N GLY A 58 9.48 11.61 -4.58
CA GLY A 58 8.42 11.18 -3.69
C GLY A 58 8.90 10.27 -2.58
N TYR A 59 8.19 10.31 -1.45
CA TYR A 59 8.38 9.38 -0.34
C TYR A 59 7.19 8.44 -0.22
N PHE A 60 7.43 7.18 -0.56
CA PHE A 60 6.43 6.13 -0.61
C PHE A 60 6.41 5.28 0.66
N HIS A 61 5.20 4.92 1.11
CA HIS A 61 4.99 4.09 2.29
C HIS A 61 4.15 2.88 1.94
N ILE A 62 4.64 1.67 2.27
CA ILE A 62 3.85 0.43 2.25
C ILE A 62 3.35 0.18 3.67
N ILE A 63 2.03 0.13 3.85
CA ILE A 63 1.42 -0.24 5.13
C ILE A 63 1.10 -1.73 5.08
N SER A 64 1.97 -2.56 5.64
CA SER A 64 1.79 -4.02 5.64
C SER A 64 2.54 -4.70 6.79
N LYS A 65 1.94 -5.75 7.33
CA LYS A 65 2.60 -6.66 8.29
C LYS A 65 3.58 -7.62 7.62
N ASP A 66 3.46 -7.80 6.31
CA ASP A 66 4.30 -8.71 5.55
C ASP A 66 5.73 -8.18 5.42
N THR A 67 6.70 -8.93 5.92
CA THR A 67 8.13 -8.63 5.82
C THR A 67 8.70 -8.95 4.43
N GLY A 68 7.95 -9.64 3.58
CA GLY A 68 8.32 -9.96 2.19
C GLY A 68 8.57 -8.72 1.32
N PHE A 69 8.09 -7.54 1.73
CA PHE A 69 8.39 -6.27 1.06
C PHE A 69 9.76 -5.67 1.45
N ASP A 70 10.42 -6.14 2.52
CA ASP A 70 11.69 -5.55 2.97
C ASP A 70 12.80 -5.59 1.89
N PRO A 71 12.97 -6.67 1.11
CA PRO A 71 13.88 -6.68 -0.04
C PRO A 71 13.56 -5.60 -1.08
N LEU A 72 12.27 -5.37 -1.38
CA LEU A 72 11.83 -4.32 -2.32
C LEU A 72 12.18 -2.93 -1.78
N ILE A 73 11.89 -2.66 -0.50
CA ILE A 73 12.23 -1.38 0.14
C ILE A 73 13.75 -1.14 0.11
N ARG A 74 14.56 -2.16 0.41
CA ARG A 74 16.02 -2.06 0.33
C ARG A 74 16.48 -1.76 -1.10
N HIS A 75 15.90 -2.43 -2.09
CA HIS A 75 16.22 -2.21 -3.51
C HIS A 75 15.93 -0.77 -3.95
N LEU A 76 14.76 -0.23 -3.60
CA LEU A 76 14.36 1.14 -3.93
C LEU A 76 15.28 2.18 -3.28
N ARG A 77 15.63 2.01 -2.01
CA ARG A 77 16.58 2.90 -1.32
C ARG A 77 17.96 2.88 -1.98
N GLY A 78 18.43 1.71 -2.41
CA GLY A 78 19.68 1.58 -3.18
C GLY A 78 19.68 2.34 -4.50
N ARG A 79 18.49 2.61 -5.07
CA ARG A 79 18.27 3.43 -6.26
C ARG A 79 17.93 4.90 -5.94
N LYS A 80 18.13 5.34 -4.70
CA LYS A 80 17.80 6.69 -4.22
C LYS A 80 16.30 7.02 -4.25
N THR A 81 15.42 6.02 -4.30
CA THR A 81 13.99 6.20 -4.10
C THR A 81 13.66 6.13 -2.62
N PHE A 82 12.99 7.14 -2.08
CA PHE A 82 12.57 7.14 -0.68
C PHE A 82 11.37 6.23 -0.50
N ALA A 83 11.57 5.11 0.18
CA ALA A 83 10.52 4.15 0.48
C ALA A 83 10.66 3.58 1.89
N ALA A 84 9.54 3.29 2.55
CA ALA A 84 9.50 2.64 3.85
C ALA A 84 8.33 1.66 3.95
N ARG A 85 8.49 0.62 4.78
CA ARG A 85 7.38 -0.22 5.22
C ARG A 85 7.03 0.12 6.66
N LEU A 86 5.74 0.31 6.93
CA LEU A 86 5.22 0.55 8.26
C LEU A 86 4.27 -0.59 8.65
N CYS A 87 4.43 -1.08 9.87
CA CYS A 87 3.50 -2.01 10.50
C CYS A 87 2.70 -1.23 11.55
N ILE A 88 1.42 -0.97 11.28
CA ILE A 88 0.56 -0.29 12.24
C ILE A 88 -0.02 -1.33 13.21
N ASN A 89 0.41 -1.27 14.46
CA ASN A 89 -0.25 -1.96 15.57
C ASN A 89 -1.19 -0.99 16.27
N ARG A 90 -2.44 -1.41 16.55
CA ARG A 90 -3.50 -0.62 17.20
C ARG A 90 -3.18 -0.04 18.59
N ARG A 91 -1.95 -0.18 19.10
CA ARG A 91 -1.55 0.35 20.42
C ARG A 91 -1.17 1.84 20.42
N ASN A 92 -0.95 2.47 19.27
CA ASN A 92 -0.52 3.88 19.17
C ASN A 92 -1.44 4.77 18.33
N ALA A 93 -2.73 4.47 18.25
CA ALA A 93 -3.71 5.39 17.66
C ALA A 93 -4.33 6.25 18.78
N MET A 94 -3.54 7.19 19.30
CA MET A 94 -4.05 8.36 20.01
C MET A 94 -3.50 9.57 19.26
N LEU A 95 -4.27 10.02 18.27
CA LEU A 95 -4.24 11.34 17.67
C LEU A 95 -5.69 11.74 17.42
#